data_AF-A0A971P0B1-F1
#
_entry.id   AF-A0A971P0B1-F1
#
_cell.length_a   1.000
_cell.length_b   1.000
_cell.length_c   1.000
_cell.angle_alpha   90.00
_cell.angle_beta   90.00
_cell.angle_gamma   90.00
#
_symmetry.space_group_name_H-M   'P 1'
#
loop_
_entity.id
_entity.type
_entity.pdbx_description
1 polymer ?
#
loop_
_entity_poly.entity_id
_entity_poly.type
_entity_poly.pdbx_seq_one_letter_code
_entity_poly.pdbx_strand_id
1 'polypeptide(L)'
;MAYMAQPVQAAAPVSYPPPAPAAPAAQPRQAMAAGGGKPPKGSPYAVVGAWAFVGYAIVMAIPLVGFIVAIVWAASSSGPLNRRNYARAMLLLWVLALVIAVLCVALSWAGLLQFVNFNFNYSW
;
A
#
# COMPACT_ATOMS: atom_id res chain seq x y z
N MET A 1 -48.73 -45.01 55.30
CA MET A 1 -48.66 -44.42 53.96
C MET A 1 -47.21 -44.50 53.52
N ALA A 2 -46.89 -45.48 52.68
CA ALA A 2 -45.54 -45.76 52.23
C ALA A 2 -45.16 -44.76 51.13
N TYR A 3 -44.10 -43.99 51.34
CA TYR A 3 -43.39 -43.32 50.26
C TYR A 3 -41.99 -43.92 50.19
N MET A 4 -41.69 -44.45 49.01
CA MET A 4 -40.51 -45.25 48.70
C MET A 4 -39.37 -44.28 48.43
N ALA A 5 -38.30 -44.36 49.23
CA ALA A 5 -37.10 -43.58 49.00
C ALA A 5 -36.46 -44.04 47.68
N GLN A 6 -36.47 -43.18 46.67
CA GLN A 6 -35.74 -43.38 45.42
C GLN A 6 -34.23 -43.41 45.73
N PRO A 7 -33.46 -44.43 45.30
CA PRO A 7 -32.02 -44.38 45.43
C PRO A 7 -31.49 -43.25 44.55
N VAL A 8 -30.80 -42.28 45.17
CA VAL A 8 -30.12 -41.19 44.49
C VAL A 8 -29.04 -41.81 43.59
N GLN A 9 -29.31 -41.87 42.29
CA GLN A 9 -28.34 -42.28 41.28
C GLN A 9 -27.21 -41.27 41.29
N ALA A 10 -26.04 -41.65 41.81
CA ALA A 10 -24.86 -40.80 41.83
C ALA A 10 -24.49 -40.45 40.39
N ALA A 11 -24.58 -39.16 40.04
CA ALA A 11 -24.16 -38.67 38.74
C ALA A 11 -22.67 -38.98 38.56
N ALA A 12 -22.32 -39.73 37.51
CA ALA A 12 -20.93 -40.01 37.17
C ALA A 12 -20.16 -38.70 36.94
N PRO A 13 -18.89 -38.60 37.37
CA PRO A 13 -18.11 -37.40 37.13
C PRO A 13 -17.89 -37.22 35.62
N VAL A 14 -18.42 -36.12 35.10
CA VAL A 14 -18.12 -35.64 33.74
C VAL A 14 -16.63 -35.35 33.64
N SER A 15 -15.91 -36.20 32.90
CA SER A 15 -14.53 -35.91 32.49
C SER A 15 -14.59 -34.92 31.33
N TYR A 16 -14.15 -33.70 31.57
CA TYR A 16 -13.93 -32.76 30.48
C TYR A 16 -12.66 -33.21 29.71
N PRO A 17 -12.72 -33.39 28.39
CA PRO A 17 -11.49 -33.55 27.61
C PRO A 17 -10.61 -32.31 27.82
N PRO A 18 -9.28 -32.48 27.93
CA PRO A 18 -8.37 -31.35 28.07
C PRO A 18 -8.59 -30.36 26.92
N PRO A 19 -8.52 -29.04 27.17
CA PRO A 19 -8.60 -28.05 26.11
C PRO A 19 -7.59 -28.41 25.03
N ALA A 20 -8.06 -28.55 23.77
CA ALA A 20 -7.17 -28.72 22.65
C ALA A 20 -6.11 -27.60 22.68
N PRO A 21 -4.82 -27.88 22.39
CA PRO A 21 -3.83 -26.83 22.23
C PRO A 21 -4.41 -25.77 21.31
N ALA A 22 -4.49 -24.54 21.78
CA ALA A 22 -4.99 -23.44 20.97
C ALA A 22 -4.24 -23.48 19.64
N ALA A 23 -4.96 -23.77 18.54
CA ALA A 23 -4.42 -23.59 17.22
C ALA A 23 -3.79 -22.19 17.19
N PRO A 24 -2.58 -22.00 16.64
CA PRO A 24 -1.94 -20.69 16.63
C PRO A 24 -2.97 -19.70 16.10
N ALA A 25 -3.42 -18.78 16.96
CA ALA A 25 -4.39 -17.78 16.58
C ALA A 25 -3.85 -17.15 15.29
N ALA A 26 -4.67 -17.16 14.23
CA ALA A 26 -4.33 -16.48 12.99
C ALA A 26 -3.93 -15.06 13.39
N GLN A 27 -2.62 -14.78 13.35
CA GLN A 27 -2.06 -13.60 13.97
C GLN A 27 -2.80 -12.40 13.37
N PRO A 28 -3.38 -11.51 14.19
CA PRO A 28 -3.92 -10.26 13.69
C PRO A 28 -2.81 -9.59 12.89
N ARG A 29 -3.00 -9.46 11.58
CA ARG A 29 -2.19 -8.59 10.74
C ARG A 29 -2.17 -7.24 11.46
N GLN A 30 -1.00 -6.80 11.90
CA GLN A 30 -0.76 -5.53 12.60
C GLN A 30 -0.85 -5.60 14.14
N ALA A 31 0.08 -6.31 14.77
CA ALA A 31 0.57 -5.96 16.10
C ALA A 31 2.06 -6.28 16.22
N MET A 32 2.90 -5.60 15.42
CA MET A 32 4.33 -5.48 15.72
C MET A 32 4.74 -4.02 15.61
N ALA A 33 4.11 -3.21 16.44
CA ALA A 33 4.52 -1.86 16.78
C ALA A 33 4.66 -1.77 18.31
N ALA A 34 5.41 -2.69 18.90
CA ALA A 34 5.83 -2.66 20.30
C ALA A 34 7.02 -3.61 20.49
N GLY A 35 8.15 -3.28 19.86
CA GLY A 35 9.39 -4.04 20.01
C GLY A 35 10.34 -3.70 18.87
N GLY A 36 11.48 -3.10 19.22
CA GLY A 36 12.55 -2.71 18.29
C GLY A 36 13.25 -3.89 17.59
N GLY A 37 12.52 -4.92 17.18
CA GLY A 37 13.01 -6.00 16.34
C GLY A 37 12.84 -5.65 14.88
N LYS A 38 13.94 -5.64 14.12
CA LYS A 38 13.88 -5.51 12.66
C LYS A 38 12.93 -6.59 12.11
N PRO A 39 12.03 -6.24 11.17
CA PRO A 39 11.15 -7.22 10.55
C PRO A 39 11.99 -8.37 9.96
N PRO A 40 11.52 -9.64 10.04
CA PRO A 40 12.26 -10.80 9.53
C PRO A 40 12.71 -10.59 8.08
N LYS A 41 13.98 -10.91 7.78
CA LYS A 41 14.53 -10.90 6.41
C LYS A 41 13.68 -11.85 5.56
N GLY A 42 12.95 -11.32 4.58
CA GLY A 42 11.99 -12.07 3.76
C GLY A 42 10.52 -11.73 4.01
N SER A 43 10.20 -10.95 5.05
CA SER A 43 8.85 -10.40 5.21
C SER A 43 8.58 -9.29 4.18
N PRO A 44 7.32 -9.12 3.71
CA PRO A 44 6.96 -8.03 2.82
C PRO A 44 7.14 -6.64 3.46
N TYR A 45 7.37 -6.57 4.78
CA TYR A 45 7.65 -5.36 5.55
C TYR A 45 9.14 -5.13 5.80
N ALA A 46 10.03 -5.97 5.24
CA ALA A 46 11.46 -5.77 5.36
C ALA A 46 11.84 -4.37 4.83
N VAL A 47 12.58 -3.62 5.65
CA VAL A 47 13.00 -2.26 5.32
C VAL A 47 13.97 -2.31 4.14
N VAL A 48 13.61 -1.60 3.06
CA VAL A 48 14.48 -1.42 1.90
C VAL A 48 15.54 -0.39 2.25
N GLY A 49 16.81 -0.68 1.96
CA GLY A 49 17.91 0.26 2.24
C GLY A 49 17.76 1.58 1.49
N ALA A 50 18.23 2.68 2.08
CA ALA A 50 18.14 4.04 1.51
C ALA A 50 18.71 4.13 0.08
N TRP A 51 19.82 3.44 -0.18
CA TRP A 51 20.46 3.40 -1.51
C TRP A 51 19.59 2.77 -2.61
N ALA A 52 18.68 1.86 -2.27
CA ALA A 52 17.76 1.31 -3.26
C ALA A 52 16.73 2.38 -3.72
N PHE A 53 16.35 3.30 -2.84
CA PHE A 53 15.51 4.44 -3.22
C PHE A 53 16.22 5.42 -4.16
N VAL A 54 17.54 5.59 -3.99
CA VAL A 54 18.34 6.39 -4.94
C VAL A 54 18.30 5.74 -6.33
N GLY A 55 18.44 4.41 -6.42
CA GLY A 55 18.26 3.68 -7.68
C GLY A 55 16.85 3.87 -8.27
N TYR A 56 15.82 3.85 -7.42
CA TYR A 56 14.45 4.12 -7.88
C TYR A 56 14.31 5.55 -8.41
N ALA A 57 14.89 6.54 -7.74
CA ALA A 57 14.86 7.93 -8.18
C ALA A 57 15.53 8.13 -9.55
N ILE A 58 16.63 7.43 -9.83
CA ILE A 58 17.32 7.49 -11.14
C ILE A 58 16.43 6.92 -12.25
N VAL A 59 15.79 5.77 -12.02
CA VAL A 59 14.86 5.18 -13.00
C VAL A 59 13.65 6.09 -13.22
N MET A 60 13.14 6.71 -12.15
CA MET A 60 12.02 7.65 -12.21
C MET A 60 12.39 9.00 -12.82
N ALA A 61 13.68 9.35 -12.92
CA ALA A 61 14.14 10.55 -13.60
C ALA A 61 13.97 10.45 -15.13
N ILE A 62 13.91 9.23 -15.67
CA ILE A 62 13.66 9.00 -17.09
C ILE A 62 12.14 8.92 -17.32
N PRO A 63 11.51 9.84 -18.06
CA PRO A 63 10.05 9.97 -18.11
C PRO A 63 9.33 8.71 -18.61
N LEU A 64 9.76 8.16 -19.74
CA LEU A 64 9.12 6.98 -20.33
C LEU A 64 9.41 5.71 -19.53
N VAL A 65 10.67 5.51 -19.15
CA VAL A 65 11.10 4.32 -18.41
C VAL A 65 10.52 4.32 -17.00
N GLY A 66 10.54 5.46 -16.32
CA GLY A 66 9.93 5.67 -15.01
C GLY A 66 8.44 5.37 -15.01
N PHE A 67 7.71 5.83 -16.04
CA PHE A 67 6.27 5.54 -16.19
C PHE A 67 6.00 4.03 -16.35
N ILE A 68 6.71 3.35 -17.25
CA ILE A 68 6.54 1.91 -17.48
C ILE A 68 6.92 1.10 -16.24
N VAL A 69 8.06 1.40 -15.61
CA VAL A 69 8.52 0.70 -14.40
C VAL A 69 7.56 0.93 -13.24
N ALA A 70 6.99 2.12 -13.11
CA ALA A 70 6.00 2.42 -12.08
C ALA A 70 4.71 1.59 -12.28
N ILE A 71 4.25 1.38 -13.52
CA ILE A 71 3.13 0.46 -13.82
C ILE A 71 3.49 -0.99 -13.45
N VAL A 72 4.66 -1.47 -13.89
CA VAL A 72 5.12 -2.84 -13.60
C VAL A 72 5.25 -3.08 -12.09
N TRP A 73 5.79 -2.13 -11.34
CA TRP A 73 5.91 -2.23 -9.88
C TRP A 73 4.60 -2.04 -9.13
N ALA A 74 3.65 -1.28 -9.69
CA ALA A 74 2.29 -1.16 -9.13
C ALA A 74 1.48 -2.46 -9.32
N ALA A 75 1.67 -3.15 -10.46
CA ALA A 75 1.00 -4.41 -10.79
C ALA A 75 1.72 -5.65 -10.24
N SER A 76 3.01 -5.55 -9.90
CA SER A 76 3.77 -6.69 -9.38
C SER A 76 3.33 -7.08 -7.96
N SER A 77 2.86 -8.32 -7.81
CA SER A 77 2.57 -8.93 -6.51
C SER A 77 3.83 -9.39 -5.76
N SER A 78 4.98 -9.41 -6.44
CA SER A 78 6.26 -9.87 -5.91
C SER A 78 7.12 -8.71 -5.38
N GLY A 79 7.71 -8.89 -4.20
CA GLY A 79 8.60 -7.93 -3.55
C GLY A 79 7.99 -7.14 -2.37
N PRO A 80 8.80 -6.32 -1.69
CA PRO A 80 8.41 -5.63 -0.46
C PRO A 80 7.29 -4.60 -0.69
N LEU A 81 6.40 -4.48 0.28
CA LEU A 81 5.23 -3.59 0.26
C LEU A 81 5.61 -2.12 0.02
N ASN A 82 6.78 -1.72 0.48
CA ASN A 82 7.33 -0.39 0.29
C ASN A 82 7.55 -0.04 -1.20
N ARG A 83 8.02 -0.99 -2.03
CA ARG A 83 8.28 -0.73 -3.47
C ARG A 83 7.00 -0.44 -4.25
N ARG A 84 5.93 -1.17 -3.96
CA ARG A 84 4.62 -0.94 -4.62
C ARG A 84 3.96 0.35 -4.16
N ASN A 85 4.15 0.74 -2.90
CA ASN A 85 3.63 2.02 -2.41
C ASN A 85 4.37 3.19 -3.08
N TYR A 86 5.70 3.08 -3.20
CA TYR A 86 6.51 4.05 -3.94
C TYR A 86 6.07 4.16 -5.41
N ALA A 87 5.88 3.03 -6.09
CA ALA A 87 5.44 3.03 -7.49
C ALA A 87 4.06 3.67 -7.70
N ARG A 88 3.08 3.36 -6.83
CA ARG A 88 1.74 3.98 -6.88
C ARG A 88 1.79 5.48 -6.62
N ALA A 89 2.56 5.91 -5.63
CA ALA A 89 2.76 7.34 -5.34
C ALA A 89 3.41 8.05 -6.53
N MET A 90 4.44 7.45 -7.15
CA MET A 90 5.11 8.02 -8.30
C MET A 90 4.19 8.10 -9.53
N LEU A 91 3.36 7.08 -9.78
CA LEU A 91 2.34 7.13 -10.85
C LEU A 91 1.36 8.29 -10.65
N LEU A 92 0.88 8.48 -9.43
CA LEU A 92 0.00 9.61 -9.11
C LEU A 92 0.70 10.95 -9.33
N LEU A 93 1.96 11.08 -8.96
CA LEU A 93 2.76 12.28 -9.21
C LEU A 93 2.96 12.54 -10.71
N TRP A 94 3.25 11.51 -11.50
CA TRP A 94 3.39 11.63 -12.97
C TRP A 94 2.08 12.06 -13.64
N VAL A 95 0.95 11.47 -13.24
CA VAL A 95 -0.37 11.87 -13.75
C VAL A 95 -0.69 13.31 -13.36
N LEU A 96 -0.44 13.69 -12.10
CA LEU A 96 -0.65 15.07 -11.64
C LEU A 96 0.23 16.06 -12.41
N ALA A 97 1.51 15.74 -12.61
CA ALA A 97 2.43 16.57 -13.37
C ALA A 97 1.98 16.73 -14.83
N LEU A 98 1.49 15.66 -15.47
CA LEU A 98 0.93 15.71 -16.82
C LEU A 98 -0.28 16.66 -16.88
N VAL A 99 -1.22 16.55 -15.93
CA VAL A 99 -2.41 17.41 -15.88
C VAL A 99 -2.02 18.87 -15.73
N ILE A 100 -1.11 19.19 -14.82
CA ILE A 100 -0.61 20.56 -14.62
C ILE A 100 0.09 21.07 -15.88
N ALA A 101 0.95 20.26 -16.51
CA ALA A 101 1.66 20.64 -17.72
C ALA A 101 0.71 20.96 -18.88
N VAL A 102 -0.33 20.14 -19.08
CA VAL A 102 -1.36 20.38 -20.10
C VAL A 102 -2.11 21.69 -19.82
N LEU A 103 -2.47 21.97 -18.57
CA LEU A 103 -3.12 23.23 -18.19
C LEU A 103 -2.21 24.43 -18.45
N CYS A 104 -0.94 24.36 -18.04
CA CYS A 104 0.03 25.42 -18.30
C CYS A 104 0.20 25.68 -19.81
N VAL A 105 0.38 24.63 -20.62
CA VAL A 105 0.52 24.77 -22.07
C VAL A 105 -0.75 25.36 -22.69
N ALA A 106 -1.94 24.92 -22.29
CA ALA A 106 -3.19 25.45 -22.80
C ALA A 106 -3.36 26.96 -22.49
N LEU A 107 -3.05 27.36 -21.25
CA LEU A 107 -3.12 28.76 -20.82
C LEU A 107 -2.07 29.62 -21.53
N SER A 108 -0.83 29.12 -21.65
CA SER A 108 0.25 29.80 -22.39
C SER A 108 -0.05 29.92 -23.88
N TRP A 109 -0.66 28.90 -24.48
CA TRP A 109 -1.07 28.90 -25.88
C TRP A 109 -2.15 29.95 -26.16
N ALA A 110 -3.18 30.01 -25.30
CA ALA A 110 -4.20 31.04 -25.39
C ALA A 110 -3.61 32.45 -25.25
N GLY A 111 -2.71 32.66 -24.28
CA GLY A 111 -1.99 33.92 -24.10
C GLY A 111 -1.13 34.31 -25.30
N LEU A 112 -0.40 33.36 -25.90
CA LEU A 112 0.41 33.58 -27.09
C LEU A 112 -0.45 33.99 -28.29
N LEU A 113 -1.61 33.33 -28.50
CA LEU A 113 -2.52 33.70 -29.59
C LEU A 113 -3.07 35.11 -29.42
N GLN A 114 -3.42 35.52 -28.19
CA GLN A 114 -3.86 36.89 -27.91
C GLN A 114 -2.72 37.89 -28.12
N PHE A 115 -1.51 37.59 -27.67
CA PHE A 115 -0.33 38.43 -27.88
C PHE A 115 -0.02 38.61 -29.37
N VAL A 116 -0.01 37.52 -30.14
CA VAL A 116 0.19 37.53 -31.59
C VAL A 116 -0.89 38.37 -32.27
N ASN A 117 -2.17 38.14 -31.94
CA ASN A 117 -3.27 38.92 -32.48
C ASN A 117 -3.12 40.41 -32.16
N PHE A 118 -2.74 40.75 -30.92
CA PHE A 118 -2.56 42.13 -30.51
C PHE A 118 -1.47 42.84 -31.31
N ASN A 119 -0.31 42.20 -31.48
CA ASN A 119 0.80 42.76 -32.26
C ASN A 119 0.37 42.94 -33.72
N PHE A 120 -0.17 41.93 -34.39
CA PHE A 120 -0.47 42.05 -35.82
C PHE A 120 -1.67 42.97 -36.15
N ASN A 121 -2.66 43.12 -35.26
CA ASN A 121 -3.87 43.91 -35.54
C ASN A 121 -3.85 45.32 -34.95
N TYR A 122 -3.04 45.59 -33.92
CA TYR A 122 -3.05 46.87 -33.21
C TYR A 122 -1.67 47.54 -33.09
N SER A 123 -0.60 46.96 -33.64
CA SER A 123 0.65 47.70 -33.84
C SER A 123 0.65 48.35 -35.23
N TRP A 124 0.73 49.68 -35.26
CA TRP A 124 0.83 50.55 -36.44
C TRP A 124 2.28 50.77 -36.86
#